data_AF-F3B6C4-F1
#
_entry.id   AF-F3B6C4-F1
#
_cell.length_a   1.000
_cell.length_b   1.000
_cell.length_c   1.000
_cell.angle_alpha   90.00
_cell.angle_beta   90.00
_cell.angle_gamma   90.00
#
_symmetry.space_group_name_H-M   'P 1'
#
loop_
_entity.id
_entity.type
_entity.pdbx_description
1 polymer ?
#
loop_
_entity_poly.entity_id
_entity_poly.type
_entity_poly.pdbx_seq_one_letter_code
_entity_poly.pdbx_strand_id
1 'polypeptide(L)'
;MEETKEYVKRLIEKILENYKSEDIFKTEKIKKMILNLEKKLGSKELKAEYIFGMEGVNGLPRIFCSDFRVIESKDKKIDDYFLIDTKTCIEEVNGNIISNPRTYKVIKPGVEFEGIIRFYNPFFIENEDEIKKIEAPIEKELKDALRMFNEGIYGIGNSKSRGYGQIRVDFDND
;
A
#
# COMPACT_ATOMS: atom_id res chain seq x y z
N MET A 1 3.70 -1.97 13.24
CA MET A 1 2.28 -1.90 12.85
C MET A 1 1.42 -2.71 13.82
N GLU A 2 1.68 -2.60 15.13
CA GLU A 2 0.94 -3.34 16.15
C GLU A 2 -0.41 -2.68 16.42
N GLU A 3 -0.45 -1.34 16.43
CA GLU A 3 -1.70 -0.58 16.61
C GLU A 3 -2.66 -0.82 15.44
N THR A 4 -2.12 -0.81 14.21
CA THR A 4 -2.88 -1.19 13.01
C THR A 4 -3.42 -2.61 13.09
N LYS A 5 -2.63 -3.55 13.64
CA LYS A 5 -3.05 -4.95 13.80
C LYS A 5 -4.18 -5.09 14.80
N GLU A 6 -4.12 -4.38 15.93
CA GLU A 6 -5.21 -4.34 16.92
C GLU A 6 -6.46 -3.66 16.34
N TYR A 7 -6.31 -2.60 15.55
CA TYR A 7 -7.43 -1.99 14.82
C TYR A 7 -8.09 -2.98 13.84
N VAL A 8 -7.30 -3.72 13.06
CA VAL A 8 -7.79 -4.77 12.14
C VAL A 8 -8.56 -5.84 12.91
N LYS A 9 -8.07 -6.24 14.09
CA LYS A 9 -8.75 -7.21 14.95
C LYS A 9 -10.16 -6.74 15.30
N ARG A 10 -10.28 -5.52 15.85
CA ARG A 10 -11.57 -4.91 16.21
C ARG A 10 -12.49 -4.78 15.00
N LEU A 11 -11.93 -4.47 13.83
CA LEU A 11 -12.68 -4.37 12.60
C LEU A 11 -13.31 -5.71 12.18
N ILE A 12 -12.55 -6.81 12.27
CA ILE A 12 -13.06 -8.14 11.95
C ILE A 12 -14.10 -8.58 12.98
N GLU A 13 -13.88 -8.31 14.27
CA GLU A 13 -14.85 -8.60 15.34
C GLU A 13 -16.20 -7.92 15.07
N LYS A 14 -16.19 -6.63 14.72
CA LYS A 14 -17.41 -5.87 14.35
C LYS A 14 -18.10 -6.43 13.12
N ILE A 15 -17.33 -6.83 12.09
CA ILE A 15 -17.90 -7.48 10.90
C ILE A 15 -18.63 -8.78 11.28
N LEU A 16 -18.00 -9.62 12.11
CA LEU A 16 -18.59 -10.87 12.56
C LEU A 16 -19.83 -10.66 13.44
N GLU A 17 -19.83 -9.63 14.28
CA GLU A 17 -20.99 -9.25 15.08
C GLU A 17 -22.18 -8.89 14.21
N ASN A 18 -22.00 -8.03 13.19
CA ASN A 18 -23.07 -7.67 12.25
C ASN A 18 -23.68 -8.91 11.56
N TYR A 19 -22.84 -9.88 11.15
CA TYR A 19 -23.32 -11.14 10.56
C TYR A 19 -24.00 -12.08 11.56
N LYS A 20 -23.84 -11.87 12.88
CA LYS A 20 -24.54 -12.62 13.93
C LYS A 20 -25.85 -11.96 14.34
N SER A 21 -25.91 -10.62 14.35
CA SER A 21 -27.06 -9.84 14.79
C SER A 21 -28.15 -9.70 13.72
N GLU A 22 -27.77 -9.69 12.44
CA GLU A 22 -28.73 -9.53 11.35
C GLU A 22 -29.27 -10.90 10.88
N ASP A 23 -30.57 -10.98 10.63
CA ASP A 23 -31.26 -12.16 10.07
C ASP A 23 -30.98 -12.26 8.55
N ILE A 24 -29.69 -12.33 8.20
CA ILE A 24 -29.20 -12.36 6.83
C ILE A 24 -29.31 -13.80 6.33
N PHE A 25 -29.89 -13.99 5.13
CA PHE A 25 -29.77 -15.24 4.41
C PHE A 25 -28.29 -15.54 4.08
N LYS A 26 -27.66 -16.42 4.85
CA LYS A 26 -26.24 -16.77 4.72
C LYS A 26 -26.05 -17.74 3.56
N THR A 27 -25.71 -17.20 2.40
CA THR A 27 -25.20 -18.01 1.27
C THR A 27 -23.95 -18.80 1.69
N GLU A 28 -23.64 -19.87 0.97
CA GLU A 28 -22.46 -20.69 1.26
C GLU A 28 -21.14 -19.89 1.16
N LYS A 29 -21.12 -18.87 0.31
CA LYS A 29 -20.01 -17.91 0.19
C LYS A 29 -19.83 -17.10 1.49
N ILE A 30 -20.93 -16.61 2.08
CA ILE A 30 -20.91 -15.84 3.33
C ILE A 30 -20.44 -16.73 4.50
N LYS A 31 -20.92 -17.98 4.58
CA LYS A 31 -20.48 -18.92 5.62
C LYS A 31 -18.97 -19.20 5.55
N LYS A 32 -18.44 -19.45 4.34
CA LYS A 32 -16.99 -19.64 4.13
C LYS A 32 -16.18 -18.41 4.53
N MET A 33 -16.69 -17.22 4.21
CA MET A 33 -16.05 -15.96 4.60
C MET A 33 -16.03 -15.78 6.13
N ILE A 34 -17.14 -16.03 6.82
CA ILE A 34 -17.23 -15.98 8.29
C ILE A 34 -16.21 -16.94 8.92
N LEU A 35 -16.19 -18.19 8.48
CA LEU A 35 -15.25 -19.20 8.98
C LEU A 35 -13.79 -18.78 8.78
N ASN A 36 -13.47 -18.16 7.62
CA ASN A 36 -12.14 -17.64 7.35
C ASN A 36 -11.76 -16.49 8.31
N LEU A 37 -12.69 -15.57 8.58
CA LEU A 37 -12.49 -14.47 9.52
C LEU A 37 -12.31 -14.97 10.97
N GLU A 38 -13.15 -15.89 11.42
CA GLU A 38 -13.04 -16.51 12.75
C GLU A 38 -11.70 -17.25 12.92
N LYS A 39 -11.27 -17.99 11.90
CA LYS A 39 -9.97 -18.68 11.90
C LYS A 39 -8.81 -17.69 12.02
N LYS A 40 -8.88 -16.53 11.35
CA LYS A 40 -7.85 -15.49 11.39
C LYS A 40 -7.80 -14.76 12.74
N LEU A 41 -8.95 -14.50 13.38
CA LEU A 41 -8.98 -13.93 14.73
C LEU A 41 -8.40 -14.88 15.77
N GLY A 42 -8.68 -16.18 15.64
CA GLY A 42 -8.17 -17.22 16.55
C GLY A 42 -6.72 -17.61 16.31
N SER A 43 -6.08 -17.13 15.24
CA SER A 43 -4.69 -17.45 14.92
C SER A 43 -3.75 -16.30 15.25
N LYS A 44 -2.47 -16.63 15.52
CA LYS A 44 -1.40 -15.61 15.63
C LYS A 44 -1.08 -14.94 14.29
N GLU A 45 -1.74 -15.34 13.20
CA GLU A 45 -1.46 -14.91 11.83
C GLU A 45 -2.20 -13.63 11.42
N LEU A 46 -2.87 -12.94 12.35
CA LEU A 46 -3.50 -11.67 12.04
C LEU A 46 -2.45 -10.65 11.54
N LYS A 47 -2.75 -10.05 10.38
CA LYS A 47 -1.86 -9.15 9.65
C LYS A 47 -2.37 -7.73 9.71
N ALA A 48 -1.48 -6.78 9.99
CA ALA A 48 -1.81 -5.35 9.89
C ALA A 48 -2.20 -4.98 8.46
N GLU A 49 -1.63 -5.67 7.48
CA GLU A 49 -1.84 -5.48 6.04
C GLU A 49 -3.29 -5.70 5.61
N TYR A 50 -4.13 -6.34 6.43
CA TYR A 50 -5.56 -6.44 6.16
C TYR A 50 -6.28 -5.09 6.22
N ILE A 51 -5.63 -4.03 6.71
CA ILE A 51 -6.10 -2.64 6.56
C ILE A 51 -6.18 -2.20 5.08
N PHE A 52 -5.38 -2.80 4.20
CA PHE A 52 -5.45 -2.60 2.74
C PHE A 52 -6.51 -3.46 2.07
N GLY A 53 -7.18 -4.33 2.83
CA GLY A 53 -8.20 -5.25 2.36
C GLY A 53 -7.84 -6.71 2.58
N MET A 54 -8.87 -7.55 2.49
CA MET A 54 -8.75 -9.00 2.56
C MET A 54 -9.55 -9.61 1.42
N GLU A 55 -8.91 -10.52 0.68
CA GLU A 55 -9.56 -11.19 -0.43
C GLU A 55 -10.85 -11.89 0.02
N GLY A 56 -11.93 -11.67 -0.73
CA GLY A 56 -13.24 -12.25 -0.45
C GLY A 56 -14.04 -11.58 0.67
N VAL A 57 -13.53 -10.51 1.28
CA VAL A 57 -14.23 -9.76 2.33
C VAL A 57 -14.45 -8.31 1.89
N ASN A 58 -15.67 -7.99 1.50
CA ASN A 58 -16.05 -6.63 1.14
C ASN A 58 -16.04 -5.73 2.38
N GLY A 59 -15.66 -4.46 2.18
CA GLY A 59 -15.65 -3.46 3.26
C GLY A 59 -14.45 -3.54 4.20
N LEU A 60 -13.49 -4.46 4.01
CA LEU A 60 -12.24 -4.47 4.75
C LEU A 60 -11.17 -3.44 4.30
N PRO A 61 -11.07 -2.99 3.03
CA PRO A 61 -10.08 -1.95 2.72
C PRO A 61 -10.46 -0.65 3.44
N ARG A 62 -9.53 -0.15 4.26
CA ARG A 62 -9.66 1.11 5.00
C ARG A 62 -8.67 2.17 4.55
N ILE A 63 -7.61 1.77 3.84
CA ILE A 63 -6.67 2.70 3.21
C ILE A 63 -6.95 2.78 1.71
N PHE A 64 -7.07 4.01 1.21
CA PHE A 64 -7.28 4.31 -0.19
C PHE A 64 -6.21 5.29 -0.66
N CYS A 65 -5.39 4.85 -1.60
CA CYS A 65 -4.39 5.70 -2.23
C CYS A 65 -4.95 6.25 -3.54
N SER A 66 -4.85 7.56 -3.76
CA SER A 66 -5.07 8.13 -5.09
C SER A 66 -3.93 7.74 -6.03
N ASP A 67 -4.16 7.90 -7.33
CA ASP A 67 -3.03 8.01 -8.26
C ASP A 67 -2.21 9.23 -7.87
N PHE A 68 -0.90 9.05 -7.71
CA PHE A 68 0.03 10.14 -7.51
C PHE A 68 0.31 10.81 -8.87
N ARG A 69 0.08 12.11 -8.96
CA ARG A 69 0.18 12.90 -10.20
C ARG A 69 1.44 13.75 -10.15
N VAL A 70 2.07 13.96 -11.30
CA VAL A 70 3.23 14.85 -11.40
C VAL A 70 2.81 16.25 -11.01
N ILE A 71 3.61 16.94 -10.20
CA ILE A 71 3.42 18.37 -9.94
C ILE A 71 3.84 19.11 -11.22
N GLU A 72 2.87 19.48 -12.05
CA GLU A 72 3.10 20.05 -13.37
C GLU A 72 3.78 21.42 -13.28
N SER A 73 4.88 21.57 -14.02
CA SER A 73 5.48 22.86 -14.32
C SER A 73 4.94 23.34 -15.67
N LYS A 74 4.48 24.60 -15.73
CA LYS A 74 3.84 25.22 -16.92
C LYS A 74 4.64 25.07 -18.22
N ASP A 75 5.95 24.85 -18.12
CA ASP A 75 6.87 24.85 -19.26
C ASP A 75 7.36 23.44 -19.67
N LYS A 76 6.96 22.37 -18.97
CA LYS A 76 7.44 21.01 -19.23
C LYS A 76 6.48 20.20 -20.12
N LYS A 77 7.02 19.60 -21.17
CA LYS A 77 6.35 18.57 -21.98
C LYS A 77 6.47 17.20 -21.32
N ILE A 78 5.61 16.26 -21.71
CA ILE A 78 5.62 14.88 -21.19
C ILE A 78 7.01 14.23 -21.30
N ASP A 79 7.68 14.39 -22.43
CA ASP A 79 9.00 13.79 -22.65
C ASP A 79 10.10 14.40 -21.76
N ASP A 80 9.87 15.58 -21.20
CA ASP A 80 10.81 16.21 -20.28
C ASP A 80 10.90 15.48 -18.93
N TYR A 81 9.91 14.64 -18.59
CA TYR A 81 9.90 13.84 -17.37
C TYR A 81 10.62 12.50 -17.49
N PHE A 82 11.01 12.07 -18.69
CA PHE A 82 11.55 10.72 -18.92
C PHE A 82 13.00 10.73 -19.44
N LEU A 83 13.74 9.69 -19.09
CA LEU A 83 15.02 9.31 -19.68
C LEU A 83 14.87 7.98 -20.41
N ILE A 84 15.69 7.81 -21.43
CA ILE A 84 15.90 6.54 -22.09
C ILE A 84 17.24 5.99 -21.59
N ASP A 85 17.19 4.93 -20.79
CA ASP A 85 18.37 4.27 -20.24
C ASP A 85 18.60 2.93 -20.96
N THR A 86 19.83 2.65 -21.35
CA THR A 86 20.22 1.40 -22.02
C THR A 86 21.05 0.55 -21.08
N LYS A 87 20.64 -0.70 -20.87
CA LYS A 87 21.38 -1.72 -20.10
C LYS A 87 21.72 -2.88 -21.01
N THR A 88 22.89 -3.45 -20.83
CA THR A 88 23.36 -4.59 -21.63
C THR A 88 23.53 -5.82 -20.74
N CYS A 89 23.06 -6.97 -21.22
CA CYS A 89 23.46 -8.27 -20.70
C CYS A 89 24.59 -8.82 -21.57
N ILE A 90 25.65 -9.32 -20.95
CA ILE A 90 26.73 -10.03 -21.65
C ILE A 90 26.61 -11.50 -21.24
N GLU A 91 26.45 -12.37 -22.22
CA GLU A 91 26.24 -13.80 -22.02
C GLU A 91 27.25 -14.59 -22.84
N GLU A 92 27.84 -15.62 -22.26
CA GLU A 92 28.66 -16.58 -23.00
C GLU A 92 27.77 -17.74 -23.45
N VAL A 93 27.63 -17.91 -24.76
CA VAL A 93 26.85 -18.99 -25.36
C VAL A 93 27.74 -19.74 -26.34
N ASN A 94 27.99 -21.03 -26.05
CA ASN A 94 28.85 -21.90 -26.86
C ASN A 94 30.27 -21.31 -27.09
N GLY A 95 30.87 -20.69 -26.07
CA GLY A 95 32.19 -20.06 -26.16
C GLY A 95 32.23 -18.71 -26.88
N ASN A 96 31.08 -18.21 -27.36
CA ASN A 96 30.97 -16.87 -27.93
C ASN A 96 30.40 -15.89 -26.91
N ILE A 97 31.01 -14.71 -26.81
CA ILE A 97 30.50 -13.60 -26.01
C ILE A 97 29.44 -12.86 -26.83
N ILE A 98 28.20 -12.84 -26.33
CA ILE A 98 27.05 -12.18 -26.96
C ILE A 98 26.63 -11.00 -26.09
N SER A 99 26.36 -9.86 -26.73
CA SER A 99 25.81 -8.67 -26.10
C SER A 99 24.34 -8.53 -26.45
N ASN A 100 23.48 -8.36 -25.43
CA ASN A 100 22.04 -8.16 -25.59
C ASN A 100 21.62 -6.84 -24.90
N PRO A 101 21.74 -5.70 -25.59
CA PRO A 101 21.31 -4.40 -25.08
C PRO A 101 19.78 -4.28 -25.04
N ARG A 102 19.27 -3.66 -23.98
CA ARG A 102 17.84 -3.36 -23.77
C ARG A 102 17.70 -1.91 -23.34
N THR A 103 16.62 -1.30 -23.79
CA THR A 103 16.33 0.11 -23.54
C THR A 103 15.08 0.24 -22.68
N TYR A 104 15.13 1.14 -21.70
CA TYR A 104 14.08 1.37 -20.71
C TYR A 104 13.69 2.85 -20.71
N LYS A 105 12.38 3.14 -20.71
CA LYS A 105 11.85 4.47 -20.42
C LYS A 105 11.69 4.59 -18.91
N VAL A 106 12.37 5.54 -18.30
CA VAL A 106 12.40 5.75 -16.84
C VAL A 106 12.08 7.19 -16.49
N ILE A 107 11.50 7.42 -15.32
CA ILE A 107 11.23 8.76 -14.82
C ILE A 107 12.56 9.40 -14.39
N LYS A 108 12.76 10.68 -14.73
CA LYS A 108 13.95 11.45 -14.30
C LYS A 108 14.01 11.55 -12.78
N PRO A 109 15.20 11.43 -12.16
CA PRO A 109 15.38 11.84 -10.78
C PRO A 109 14.94 13.30 -10.57
N GLY A 110 14.29 13.57 -9.44
CA GLY A 110 13.77 14.91 -9.11
C GLY A 110 12.42 15.26 -9.74
N VAL A 111 11.73 14.32 -10.39
CA VAL A 111 10.31 14.49 -10.72
C VAL A 111 9.50 14.22 -9.46
N GLU A 112 8.73 15.22 -9.05
CA GLU A 112 7.87 15.17 -7.86
C GLU A 112 6.46 14.74 -8.24
N PHE A 113 5.85 13.94 -7.37
CA PHE A 113 4.47 13.49 -7.51
C PHE A 113 3.70 13.77 -6.22
N GLU A 114 2.47 14.24 -6.36
CA GLU A 114 1.54 14.49 -5.26
C GLU A 114 0.35 13.53 -5.32
N GLY A 115 -0.13 13.12 -4.16
CA GLY A 115 -1.26 12.20 -4.04
C GLY A 115 -1.77 12.17 -2.61
N ILE A 116 -2.92 11.52 -2.42
CA ILE A 116 -3.61 11.47 -1.14
C ILE A 116 -3.75 10.01 -0.72
N ILE A 117 -3.33 9.72 0.50
CA ILE A 117 -3.65 8.48 1.20
C ILE A 117 -4.78 8.79 2.19
N ARG A 118 -5.94 8.18 1.99
CA ARG A 118 -7.12 8.36 2.84
C ARG A 118 -7.30 7.15 3.73
N PHE A 119 -7.49 7.40 5.02
CA PHE A 119 -7.96 6.40 5.96
C PHE A 119 -9.46 6.59 6.20
N TYR A 120 -10.23 5.50 6.09
CA TYR A 120 -11.65 5.48 6.42
C TYR A 120 -11.87 4.66 7.68
N ASN A 121 -12.33 5.32 8.74
CA ASN A 121 -12.67 4.68 10.00
C ASN A 121 -14.20 4.41 10.07
N PRO A 122 -14.65 3.15 10.10
CA PRO A 122 -16.07 2.79 10.14
C PRO A 122 -16.67 2.80 11.55
N PHE A 123 -15.88 3.14 12.57
CA PHE A 123 -16.39 3.27 13.93
C PHE A 123 -17.09 4.64 14.04
N PHE A 124 -18.42 4.64 14.02
CA PHE A 124 -19.23 5.83 14.32
C PHE A 124 -19.12 6.13 15.82
N ILE A 125 -18.08 6.88 16.18
CA ILE A 125 -17.85 7.35 17.55
C ILE A 125 -18.22 8.84 17.56
N GLU A 126 -19.15 9.24 18.42
CA GLU A 126 -19.61 10.64 18.49
C GLU A 126 -18.58 11.57 19.17
N ASN A 127 -17.50 11.01 19.70
CA ASN A 127 -16.45 11.72 20.41
C ASN A 127 -15.17 11.83 19.56
N GLU A 128 -14.80 13.06 19.20
CA GLU A 128 -13.62 13.37 18.40
C GLU A 128 -12.30 12.92 19.07
N ASP A 129 -12.20 13.00 20.39
CA ASP A 129 -11.01 12.56 21.12
C ASP A 129 -10.82 11.04 21.05
N GLU A 130 -11.92 10.28 21.09
CA GLU A 130 -11.89 8.82 20.95
C GLU A 130 -11.56 8.39 19.52
N ILE A 131 -12.04 9.13 18.51
CA ILE A 131 -11.60 8.93 17.11
C ILE A 131 -10.10 9.14 17.00
N LYS A 132 -9.58 10.29 17.50
CA LYS A 132 -8.14 10.61 17.44
C LYS A 132 -7.27 9.56 18.13
N LYS A 133 -7.73 8.97 19.24
CA LYS A 133 -7.02 7.86 19.92
C LYS A 133 -6.85 6.62 19.04
N ILE A 134 -7.74 6.38 18.08
CA ILE A 134 -7.63 5.27 17.13
C ILE A 134 -6.83 5.68 15.89
N GLU A 135 -7.11 6.86 15.34
CA GLU A 135 -6.55 7.28 14.05
C GLU A 135 -5.09 7.70 14.15
N ALA A 136 -4.70 8.44 15.20
CA ALA A 136 -3.35 8.98 15.32
C ALA A 136 -2.25 7.90 15.41
N PRO A 137 -2.43 6.78 16.16
CA PRO A 137 -1.46 5.70 16.15
C PRO A 137 -1.32 5.03 14.77
N ILE A 138 -2.44 4.83 14.06
CA ILE A 138 -2.44 4.22 12.71
C ILE A 138 -1.75 5.17 11.71
N GLU A 139 -2.08 6.46 11.75
CA GLU A 139 -1.43 7.48 10.92
C GLU A 139 0.07 7.49 11.14
N LYS A 140 0.50 7.46 12.41
CA LYS A 140 1.93 7.40 12.77
C LYS A 140 2.61 6.16 12.19
N GLU A 141 2.04 4.98 12.39
CA GLU A 141 2.61 3.74 11.86
C GLU A 141 2.71 3.73 10.33
N LEU A 142 1.73 4.31 9.64
CA LEU A 142 1.75 4.47 8.18
C LEU A 142 2.81 5.48 7.73
N LYS A 143 2.90 6.65 8.39
CA LYS A 143 3.93 7.66 8.11
C LYS A 143 5.33 7.10 8.33
N ASP A 144 5.54 6.38 9.43
CA ASP A 144 6.82 5.76 9.74
C ASP A 144 7.19 4.71 8.67
N ALA A 145 6.25 3.84 8.27
CA ALA A 145 6.48 2.86 7.21
C ALA A 145 6.81 3.51 5.85
N LEU A 146 6.16 4.62 5.52
CA LEU A 146 6.41 5.38 4.29
C LEU A 146 7.76 6.12 4.33
N ARG A 147 8.15 6.66 5.49
CA ARG A 147 9.47 7.31 5.67
C ARG A 147 10.63 6.33 5.50
N MET A 148 10.42 5.02 5.63
CA MET A 148 11.46 4.02 5.36
C MET A 148 11.99 4.11 3.91
N PHE A 149 11.21 4.61 2.95
CA PHE A 149 11.71 4.87 1.60
C PHE A 149 12.88 5.88 1.58
N ASN A 150 12.91 6.82 2.53
CA ASN A 150 13.96 7.85 2.62
C ASN A 150 15.32 7.30 3.04
N GLU A 151 15.38 6.07 3.56
CA GLU A 151 16.62 5.39 3.93
C GLU A 151 17.40 4.86 2.71
N GLY A 152 16.79 4.87 1.51
CA GLY A 152 17.41 4.39 0.26
C GLY A 152 17.46 2.86 0.12
N ILE A 153 16.90 2.12 1.08
CA ILE A 153 16.83 0.65 1.06
C ILE A 153 15.64 0.18 0.23
N TYR A 154 14.53 0.90 0.30
CA TYR A 154 13.27 0.56 -0.36
C TYR A 154 13.09 1.32 -1.67
N GLY A 155 12.31 0.76 -2.58
CA GLY A 155 11.99 1.40 -3.85
C GLY A 155 10.72 0.85 -4.48
N ILE A 156 10.17 1.61 -5.42
CA ILE A 156 8.95 1.29 -6.16
C ILE A 156 9.26 0.75 -7.56
N GLY A 157 8.39 -0.12 -8.06
CA GLY A 157 8.52 -0.67 -9.42
C GLY A 157 9.66 -1.71 -9.58
N ASN A 158 10.15 -1.82 -10.81
CA ASN A 158 11.05 -2.87 -11.25
C ASN A 158 12.53 -2.45 -11.19
N SER A 159 13.43 -3.43 -11.33
CA SER A 159 14.88 -3.22 -11.45
C SER A 159 15.52 -2.48 -10.26
N LYS A 160 14.93 -2.60 -9.07
CA LYS A 160 15.38 -1.97 -7.82
C LYS A 160 16.80 -2.34 -7.42
N SER A 161 17.19 -3.60 -7.64
CA SER A 161 18.56 -4.10 -7.42
C SER A 161 19.60 -3.43 -8.31
N ARG A 162 19.19 -2.72 -9.37
CA ARG A 162 20.05 -1.96 -10.28
C ARG A 162 20.00 -0.45 -10.03
N GLY A 163 19.43 -0.03 -8.89
CA GLY A 163 19.36 1.38 -8.47
C GLY A 163 18.12 2.14 -8.93
N TYR A 164 17.14 1.49 -9.58
CA TYR A 164 15.90 2.16 -9.98
C TYR A 164 14.85 2.19 -8.86
N GLY A 165 13.87 3.09 -9.00
CA GLY A 165 12.70 3.12 -8.13
C GLY A 165 12.95 3.74 -6.75
N GLN A 166 14.12 4.32 -6.53
CA GLN A 166 14.43 5.09 -5.33
C GLN A 166 13.58 6.36 -5.30
N ILE A 167 12.90 6.60 -4.18
CA ILE A 167 12.03 7.75 -3.98
C ILE A 167 12.35 8.41 -2.64
N ARG A 168 11.91 9.66 -2.49
CA ARG A 168 11.76 10.31 -1.20
C ARG A 168 10.29 10.61 -0.97
N VAL A 169 9.87 10.52 0.28
CA VAL A 169 8.50 10.74 0.73
C VAL A 169 8.51 11.83 1.78
N ASP A 170 7.70 12.86 1.54
CA ASP A 170 7.41 13.95 2.45
C ASP A 170 5.88 14.07 2.60
N PHE A 171 5.42 14.63 3.71
CA PHE A 171 4.00 14.85 4.00
C PHE A 171 3.72 16.34 4.12
N ASP A 172 2.59 16.81 3.57
CA ASP A 172 2.14 18.18 3.79
C ASP A 172 1.84 18.38 5.29
N ASN A 173 2.42 19.45 5.86
CA ASN A 173 2.25 19.90 7.26
C ASN A 173 3.01 19.11 8.35
N ASP A 174 4.20 18.58 8.05
CA ASP A 174 5.17 18.22 9.11
C ASP A 174 5.94 19.45 9.65
#